data_AF-A0A7X3XTM7-F1
#
_entry.id   AF-A0A7X3XTM7-F1
#
_cell.length_a   1.000
_cell.length_b   1.000
_cell.length_c   1.000
_cell.angle_alpha   90.00
_cell.angle_beta   90.00
_cell.angle_gamma   90.00
#
_symmetry.space_group_name_H-M   'P 1'
#
loop_
_entity.id
_entity.type
_entity.pdbx_description
1 polymer ?
#
loop_
_entity_poly.entity_id
_entity_poly.type
_entity_poly.pdbx_seq_one_letter_code
_entity_poly.pdbx_strand_id
1 'polypeptide(L)'
;MWPWCVLFIVGKPLLELRQPPYEWSASSLRWAWGVTEDAALALPFLIFAGGVALVGVLGHSRRLVRTAVAVGISVGAVSYALGAWVAPEVHSRFLAALDPETVDLQRFGPRTPTGILENLRFVEADPPVEYTLSVSAPQRFPPNVLRWELHRPPAIAAFAVVNVFLGVLAAILTLDFSRRAQRNARLAIGVFGGIAFFACLAAASPVEPFVRDGIMRSGVLGAWAPLVFPLVQAFVLVYLVRRRERRRHQTRPGWSIRGSRM
;
A
#
# COMPACT_ATOMS: atom_id res chain seq x y z
N MET A 1 20.97 -5.17 7.87
CA MET A 1 21.22 -5.93 6.61
C MET A 1 19.95 -6.14 5.79
N TRP A 2 18.81 -6.50 6.39
CA TRP A 2 17.53 -6.71 5.67
C TRP A 2 17.02 -5.58 4.75
N PRO A 3 17.13 -4.27 5.08
CA PRO A 3 16.66 -3.21 4.19
C PRO A 3 17.43 -3.18 2.86
N TRP A 4 18.72 -3.50 2.93
CA TRP A 4 19.62 -3.59 1.79
C TRP A 4 19.35 -4.83 0.94
N CYS A 5 18.95 -5.96 1.55
CA CYS A 5 18.54 -7.15 0.82
C CYS A 5 17.25 -6.92 0.03
N VAL A 6 16.27 -6.18 0.57
CA VAL A 6 15.04 -5.85 -0.17
C VAL A 6 15.32 -4.83 -1.28
N LEU A 7 16.18 -3.84 -1.02
CA LEU A 7 16.69 -2.93 -2.05
C LEU A 7 17.50 -3.65 -3.13
N PHE A 8 18.22 -4.72 -2.81
CA PHE A 8 18.92 -5.55 -3.81
C PHE A 8 17.95 -6.46 -4.57
N ILE A 9 16.99 -7.10 -3.91
CA ILE A 9 16.02 -7.99 -4.56
C ILE A 9 15.07 -7.21 -5.48
N VAL A 10 14.72 -5.97 -5.13
CA VAL A 10 13.86 -5.09 -5.94
C VAL A 10 14.70 -4.23 -6.91
N GLY A 11 15.86 -3.76 -6.48
CA GLY A 11 16.73 -2.86 -7.25
C GLY A 11 17.61 -3.56 -8.28
N LYS A 12 18.02 -4.81 -8.06
CA LYS A 12 18.79 -5.61 -9.03
C LYS A 12 17.99 -5.92 -10.30
N PRO A 13 16.72 -6.37 -10.25
CA PRO A 13 15.92 -6.47 -11.47
C PRO A 13 15.64 -5.11 -12.10
N LEU A 14 15.49 -4.02 -11.34
CA LEU A 14 15.39 -2.65 -11.91
C LEU A 14 16.67 -2.19 -12.64
N LEU A 15 17.85 -2.57 -12.15
CA LEU A 15 19.15 -2.29 -12.77
C LEU A 15 19.44 -3.22 -13.97
N GLU A 16 19.07 -4.49 -13.87
CA GLU A 16 19.21 -5.48 -14.95
C GLU A 16 18.16 -5.29 -16.06
N LEU A 17 17.01 -4.69 -15.77
CA LEU A 17 16.04 -4.24 -16.78
C LEU A 17 16.64 -3.16 -17.69
N ARG A 18 17.66 -2.41 -17.29
CA ARG A 18 18.31 -1.43 -18.18
C ARG A 18 19.24 -2.06 -19.22
N GLN A 19 19.65 -3.33 -19.06
CA GLN A 19 20.49 -4.03 -20.02
C GLN A 19 20.23 -5.55 -19.96
N PRO A 20 19.37 -6.13 -20.81
CA PRO A 20 19.30 -7.57 -20.92
C PRO A 20 20.04 -8.06 -22.18
N PRO A 21 20.91 -9.09 -22.07
CA PRO A 21 21.32 -9.92 -23.20
C PRO A 21 20.26 -10.97 -23.58
N TYR A 22 19.04 -10.89 -23.04
CA TYR A 22 17.94 -11.82 -23.29
C TYR A 22 16.69 -11.05 -23.75
N GLU A 23 16.14 -11.41 -24.91
CA GLU A 23 14.83 -10.93 -25.35
C GLU A 23 13.74 -11.59 -24.51
N TRP A 24 13.05 -10.82 -23.69
CA TRP A 24 11.93 -11.32 -22.90
C TRP A 24 10.71 -11.52 -23.82
N SER A 25 10.09 -12.69 -23.79
CA SER A 25 8.84 -12.92 -24.52
C SER A 25 7.69 -12.09 -23.93
N ALA A 26 6.69 -11.75 -24.76
CA ALA A 26 5.47 -11.06 -24.31
C ALA A 26 4.75 -11.83 -23.19
N SER A 27 4.77 -13.17 -23.21
CA SER A 27 4.21 -14.01 -22.14
C SER A 27 4.94 -13.84 -20.80
N SER A 28 6.27 -13.74 -20.82
CA SER A 28 7.11 -13.52 -19.64
C SER A 28 6.88 -12.14 -19.03
N LEU A 29 6.75 -11.11 -19.89
CA LEU A 29 6.45 -9.74 -19.46
C LEU A 29 5.04 -9.61 -18.87
N ARG A 30 4.04 -10.27 -19.46
CA ARG A 30 2.67 -10.32 -18.90
C ARG A 30 2.65 -10.96 -17.52
N TRP A 31 3.35 -12.07 -17.34
CA TRP A 31 3.47 -12.73 -16.05
C TRP A 31 4.15 -11.84 -15.01
N ALA A 32 5.29 -11.22 -15.37
CA ALA A 32 6.03 -10.33 -14.49
C ALA A 32 5.21 -9.09 -14.09
N TRP A 33 4.43 -8.53 -15.01
CA TRP A 33 3.50 -7.44 -14.70
C TRP A 33 2.45 -7.90 -13.68
N GLY A 34 1.76 -9.02 -13.92
CA GLY A 34 0.77 -9.54 -12.97
C GLY A 34 1.35 -9.75 -11.57
N VAL A 35 2.52 -10.39 -11.47
CA VAL A 35 3.18 -10.64 -10.17
C VAL A 35 3.57 -9.35 -9.46
N THR A 36 4.06 -8.34 -10.18
CA THR A 36 4.49 -7.08 -9.56
C THR A 36 3.31 -6.26 -9.06
N GLU A 37 2.19 -6.28 -9.79
CA GLU A 37 0.94 -5.65 -9.37
C GLU A 37 0.32 -6.38 -8.16
N ASP A 38 0.22 -7.71 -8.22
CA ASP A 38 -0.28 -8.54 -7.11
C ASP A 38 0.58 -8.39 -5.86
N ALA A 39 1.91 -8.33 -6.02
CA ALA A 39 2.82 -8.11 -4.91
C ALA A 39 2.62 -6.73 -4.28
N ALA A 40 2.44 -5.67 -5.09
CA ALA A 40 2.17 -4.32 -4.59
C ALA A 40 0.88 -4.28 -3.75
N LEU A 41 -0.15 -5.06 -4.12
CA LEU A 41 -1.42 -5.18 -3.41
C LEU A 41 -1.37 -6.10 -2.18
N ALA A 42 -0.57 -7.17 -2.22
CA ALA A 42 -0.46 -8.17 -1.16
C ALA A 42 0.46 -7.73 0.00
N LEU A 43 1.48 -6.92 -0.28
CA LEU A 43 2.47 -6.46 0.71
C LEU A 43 1.84 -5.81 1.95
N PRO A 44 0.80 -4.96 1.85
CA PRO A 44 0.10 -4.44 3.02
C PRO A 44 -0.49 -5.53 3.93
N PHE A 45 -0.92 -6.69 3.43
CA PHE A 45 -1.42 -7.78 4.28
C PHE A 45 -0.29 -8.49 5.02
N LEU A 46 0.84 -8.73 4.33
CA LEU A 46 2.04 -9.30 4.94
C LEU A 46 2.59 -8.40 6.04
N ILE A 47 2.49 -7.07 5.86
CA ILE A 47 3.00 -6.11 6.83
C ILE A 47 2.22 -6.12 8.14
N PHE A 48 0.91 -6.38 8.09
CA PHE A 48 0.08 -6.57 9.28
C PHE A 48 0.55 -7.79 10.07
N ALA A 49 0.78 -8.92 9.39
CA ALA A 49 1.33 -10.11 10.02
C ALA A 49 2.73 -9.85 10.61
N GLY A 50 3.56 -9.05 9.94
CA GLY A 50 4.82 -8.54 10.48
C GLY A 50 4.64 -7.76 11.77
N GLY A 51 3.67 -6.83 11.83
CA GLY A 51 3.31 -6.11 13.06
C GLY A 51 2.90 -7.04 14.21
N VAL A 52 2.13 -8.09 13.92
CA VAL A 52 1.76 -9.12 14.90
C VAL A 52 3.00 -9.87 15.41
N ALA A 53 3.89 -10.29 14.51
CA ALA A 53 5.10 -11.03 14.85
C ALA A 53 6.07 -10.21 15.72
N LEU A 54 6.19 -8.90 15.44
CA LEU A 54 7.05 -7.99 16.20
C LEU A 54 6.71 -7.97 17.70
N VAL A 55 5.43 -8.06 18.07
CA VAL A 55 5.02 -8.13 19.48
C VAL A 55 5.49 -9.41 20.15
N GLY A 56 5.47 -10.55 19.44
CA GLY A 56 5.98 -11.81 19.94
C GLY A 56 7.49 -11.82 20.16
N VAL A 57 8.24 -11.10 19.32
CA VAL A 57 9.72 -11.05 19.39
C VAL A 57 10.23 -9.99 20.36
N LEU A 58 9.66 -8.79 20.34
CA LEU A 58 10.19 -7.62 21.05
C LEU A 58 9.43 -7.27 22.35
N GLY A 59 8.29 -7.91 22.59
CA GLY A 59 7.41 -7.60 23.71
C GLY A 59 6.94 -6.14 23.73
N HIS A 60 6.46 -5.69 24.90
CA HIS A 60 6.07 -4.29 25.12
C HIS A 60 7.29 -3.43 25.44
N SER A 61 8.02 -3.00 24.42
CA SER A 61 9.22 -2.18 24.59
C SER A 61 9.17 -0.91 23.72
N ARG A 62 9.92 0.13 24.10
CA ARG A 62 10.10 1.33 23.25
C ARG A 62 10.71 0.98 21.87
N ARG A 63 11.42 -0.15 21.78
CA ARG A 63 12.01 -0.65 20.53
C ARG A 63 10.94 -1.15 19.57
N LEU A 64 9.83 -1.71 20.06
CA LEU A 64 8.72 -2.20 19.24
C LEU A 64 8.20 -1.12 18.27
N VAL A 65 7.90 0.07 18.79
CA VAL A 65 7.37 1.18 17.98
C VAL A 65 8.38 1.62 16.92
N ARG A 66 9.65 1.78 17.30
CA ARG A 66 10.72 2.16 16.36
C ARG A 66 10.90 1.13 15.25
N THR A 67 10.91 -0.16 15.60
CA THR A 67 11.02 -1.23 14.62
C THR A 67 9.78 -1.31 13.72
N ALA A 68 8.59 -1.15 14.28
CA ALA A 68 7.34 -1.10 13.51
C ALA A 68 7.33 0.04 12.49
N VAL A 69 7.76 1.25 12.89
CA VAL A 69 7.94 2.39 11.97
C VAL A 69 8.92 2.02 10.84
N ALA A 70 10.10 1.50 11.19
CA ALA A 70 11.14 1.20 10.21
C ALA A 70 10.69 0.12 9.20
N VAL A 71 10.02 -0.94 9.68
CA VAL A 71 9.44 -2.00 8.84
C VAL A 71 8.34 -1.43 7.96
N GLY A 72 7.43 -0.63 8.54
CA GLY A 72 6.35 0.08 7.86
C GLY A 72 6.85 0.89 6.67
N ILE A 73 7.83 1.78 6.93
CA ILE A 73 8.42 2.65 5.91
C ILE A 73 9.16 1.82 4.86
N SER A 74 9.94 0.82 5.26
CA SER A 74 10.73 0.01 4.31
C SER A 74 9.83 -0.73 3.33
N VAL A 75 8.79 -1.41 3.81
CA VAL A 75 7.87 -2.14 2.94
C VAL A 75 6.94 -1.19 2.19
N GLY A 76 6.55 -0.06 2.78
CA GLY A 76 5.83 1.00 2.07
C GLY A 76 6.63 1.54 0.88
N ALA A 77 7.93 1.79 1.07
CA ALA A 77 8.82 2.21 -0.01
C ALA A 77 8.94 1.15 -1.12
N VAL A 78 8.94 -0.13 -0.76
CA VAL A 78 8.98 -1.25 -1.71
C VAL A 78 7.67 -1.37 -2.48
N SER A 79 6.53 -1.29 -1.79
CA SER A 79 5.20 -1.28 -2.41
C SER A 79 5.06 -0.09 -3.37
N TYR A 80 5.55 1.10 -2.98
CA TYR A 80 5.62 2.26 -3.86
C TYR A 80 6.52 2.01 -5.08
N ALA A 81 7.74 1.49 -4.88
CA ALA A 81 8.66 1.21 -5.98
C ALA A 81 8.05 0.20 -6.97
N LEU A 82 7.41 -0.86 -6.47
CA LEU A 82 6.73 -1.85 -7.30
C LEU A 82 5.55 -1.24 -8.07
N GLY A 83 4.65 -0.53 -7.38
CA GLY A 83 3.43 -0.01 -8.00
C GLY A 83 3.60 1.24 -8.87
N ALA A 84 4.58 2.11 -8.55
CA ALA A 84 4.80 3.36 -9.27
C ALA A 84 5.89 3.26 -10.34
N TRP A 85 6.84 2.32 -10.23
CA TRP A 85 7.97 2.24 -11.15
C TRP A 85 8.03 0.90 -11.86
N VAL A 86 8.16 -0.21 -11.11
CA VAL A 86 8.41 -1.53 -11.70
C VAL A 86 7.23 -2.00 -12.56
N ALA A 87 6.01 -2.01 -12.01
CA ALA A 87 4.85 -2.50 -12.75
C ALA A 87 4.56 -1.66 -14.01
N PRO A 88 4.57 -0.30 -13.97
CA PRO A 88 4.44 0.50 -15.18
C PRO A 88 5.53 0.26 -16.23
N GLU A 89 6.78 0.09 -15.81
CA GLU A 89 7.91 -0.17 -16.71
C GLU A 89 7.77 -1.53 -17.41
N VAL A 90 7.42 -2.59 -16.64
CA VAL A 90 7.20 -3.93 -17.19
C VAL A 90 5.98 -3.93 -18.13
N HIS A 91 4.92 -3.21 -17.79
CA HIS A 91 3.75 -3.05 -18.66
C HIS A 91 4.11 -2.32 -19.96
N SER A 92 4.91 -1.25 -19.91
CA SER A 92 5.37 -0.52 -21.09
C SER A 92 6.13 -1.41 -22.07
N ARG A 93 7.01 -2.27 -21.53
CA ARG A 93 7.79 -3.24 -22.33
C ARG A 93 6.91 -4.34 -22.88
N PHE A 94 5.92 -4.79 -22.11
CA PHE A 94 4.93 -5.76 -22.58
C PHE A 94 4.17 -5.22 -23.80
N LEU A 95 3.71 -3.96 -23.75
CA LEU A 95 3.03 -3.32 -24.88
C LEU A 95 3.97 -3.19 -26.10
N ALA A 96 5.19 -2.72 -25.89
CA ALA A 96 6.18 -2.60 -26.97
C ALA A 96 6.54 -3.94 -27.63
N ALA A 97 6.45 -5.05 -26.88
CA ALA A 97 6.69 -6.40 -27.41
C ALA A 97 5.50 -6.98 -28.19
N LEU A 98 4.30 -6.41 -28.04
CA LEU A 98 3.10 -6.87 -28.76
C LEU A 98 2.97 -6.25 -30.16
N ASP A 99 3.38 -4.99 -30.34
CA ASP A 99 3.24 -4.29 -31.62
C ASP A 99 4.16 -3.06 -31.70
N PRO A 100 5.08 -2.95 -32.69
CA PRO A 100 5.94 -1.77 -32.88
C PRO A 100 5.16 -0.47 -33.15
N GLU A 101 3.94 -0.53 -33.71
CA GLU A 101 3.10 0.68 -33.89
C GLU A 101 2.57 1.23 -32.55
N THR A 102 2.61 0.44 -31.47
CA THR A 102 2.26 0.92 -30.13
C THR A 102 3.34 1.82 -29.51
N VAL A 103 4.49 1.99 -30.15
CA VAL A 103 5.58 2.87 -29.70
C VAL A 103 5.16 4.35 -29.74
N ASP A 104 4.37 4.77 -30.73
CA ASP A 104 3.80 6.13 -30.78
C ASP A 104 2.72 6.36 -29.69
N LEU A 105 2.18 5.29 -29.08
CA LEU A 105 1.22 5.37 -27.98
C LEU A 105 1.89 5.71 -26.63
N GLN A 106 3.22 5.69 -26.57
CA GLN A 106 4.00 6.00 -25.37
C GLN A 106 4.63 7.41 -25.45
N ARG A 107 3.91 8.40 -25.96
CA ARG A 107 4.38 9.80 -26.06
C ARG A 107 4.98 10.35 -24.75
N PHE A 108 4.44 9.94 -23.61
CA PHE A 108 4.90 10.35 -22.27
C PHE A 108 5.72 9.26 -21.55
N GLY A 109 6.15 8.23 -22.29
CA GLY A 109 6.83 7.05 -21.76
C GLY A 109 5.93 6.13 -20.91
N PRO A 110 6.55 5.25 -20.10
CA PRO A 110 5.84 4.41 -19.14
C PRO A 110 5.01 5.25 -18.16
N ARG A 111 3.90 4.72 -17.66
CA ARG A 111 3.00 5.36 -16.66
C ARG A 111 3.59 5.41 -15.25
N THR A 112 4.82 5.90 -15.16
CA THR A 112 5.56 6.21 -13.93
C THR A 112 5.15 7.60 -13.43
N PRO A 113 5.51 8.00 -12.19
CA PRO A 113 5.22 9.35 -11.70
C PRO A 113 5.68 10.46 -12.65
N THR A 114 6.84 10.32 -13.30
CA THR A 114 7.35 11.30 -14.26
C THR A 114 6.48 11.35 -15.52
N GLY A 115 6.17 10.21 -16.14
CA GLY A 115 5.33 10.17 -17.33
C GLY A 115 3.90 10.64 -17.07
N ILE A 116 3.32 10.32 -15.91
CA ILE A 116 2.01 10.80 -15.50
C ILE A 116 2.03 12.32 -15.29
N LEU A 117 3.07 12.89 -14.67
CA LEU A 117 3.20 14.33 -14.47
C LEU A 117 3.36 15.08 -15.79
N GLU A 118 4.13 14.54 -16.74
CA GLU A 118 4.27 15.11 -18.08
C GLU A 118 2.95 15.10 -18.84
N ASN A 119 2.23 13.98 -18.82
CA ASN A 119 0.91 13.88 -19.43
C ASN A 119 -0.08 14.85 -18.76
N LEU A 120 -0.09 14.93 -17.43
CA LEU A 120 -0.96 15.84 -16.68
C LEU A 120 -0.70 17.30 -17.09
N ARG A 121 0.57 17.72 -17.16
CA ARG A 121 0.94 19.07 -17.61
C ARG A 121 0.51 19.34 -19.05
N PHE A 122 0.64 18.35 -19.92
CA PHE A 122 0.22 18.46 -21.32
C PHE A 122 -1.30 18.68 -21.41
N VAL A 123 -2.08 17.82 -20.76
CA VAL A 123 -3.56 17.88 -20.77
C VAL A 123 -4.09 19.17 -20.13
N GLU A 124 -3.41 19.67 -19.08
CA GLU A 124 -3.80 20.92 -18.43
C GLU A 124 -3.45 22.15 -19.28
N ALA A 125 -2.36 22.09 -20.05
CA ALA A 125 -1.94 23.18 -20.93
C ALA A 125 -2.78 23.25 -22.21
N ASP A 126 -3.22 22.10 -22.74
CA ASP A 126 -4.05 22.00 -23.95
C ASP A 126 -5.20 20.99 -23.74
N PRO A 127 -6.30 21.41 -23.07
CA PRO A 127 -7.41 20.52 -22.76
C PRO A 127 -8.12 20.05 -24.05
N PRO A 128 -8.34 18.74 -24.24
CA PRO A 128 -9.07 18.23 -25.40
C PRO A 128 -10.55 18.62 -25.33
N VAL A 129 -11.20 18.64 -26.49
CA VAL A 129 -12.67 18.80 -26.59
C VAL A 129 -13.39 17.65 -25.86
N GLU A 130 -12.85 16.44 -25.97
CA GLU A 130 -13.39 15.24 -25.32
C GLU A 130 -12.28 14.42 -24.65
N TYR A 131 -12.53 14.02 -23.40
CA TYR A 131 -11.66 13.14 -22.64
C TYR A 131 -11.97 11.66 -22.93
N THR A 132 -10.96 10.80 -22.83
CA THR A 132 -11.10 9.34 -22.96
C THR A 132 -10.09 8.61 -22.08
N LEU A 133 -10.40 7.36 -21.74
CA LEU A 133 -9.46 6.43 -21.07
C LEU A 133 -8.75 5.51 -22.06
N SER A 134 -8.88 5.76 -23.37
CA SER A 134 -8.22 4.93 -24.38
C SER A 134 -6.71 5.05 -24.29
N VAL A 135 -6.04 3.91 -24.16
CA VAL A 135 -4.56 3.82 -24.15
C VAL A 135 -3.96 4.38 -25.44
N SER A 136 -4.71 4.37 -26.55
CA SER A 136 -4.27 4.95 -27.83
C SER A 136 -4.31 6.49 -27.88
N ALA A 137 -4.93 7.15 -26.91
CA ALA A 137 -5.05 8.60 -26.84
C ALA A 137 -4.65 9.12 -25.44
N PRO A 138 -3.39 8.89 -25.00
CA PRO A 138 -2.93 9.25 -23.66
C PRO A 138 -3.09 10.74 -23.35
N GLN A 139 -2.96 11.60 -24.35
CA GLN A 139 -3.13 13.05 -24.28
C GLN A 139 -4.58 13.52 -24.10
N ARG A 140 -5.54 12.58 -24.11
CA ARG A 140 -6.95 12.86 -23.83
C ARG A 140 -7.40 12.29 -22.49
N PHE A 141 -6.47 11.85 -21.64
CA PHE A 141 -6.84 11.31 -20.33
C PHE A 141 -7.42 12.37 -19.41
N PRO A 142 -8.47 12.05 -18.63
CA PRO A 142 -8.97 12.91 -17.58
C PRO A 142 -7.86 13.33 -16.59
N PRO A 143 -7.67 14.64 -16.32
CA PRO A 143 -6.63 15.10 -15.39
C PRO A 143 -6.83 14.54 -13.98
N ASN A 144 -8.08 14.35 -13.54
CA ASN A 144 -8.35 13.75 -12.24
C ASN A 144 -8.05 12.24 -12.18
N VAL A 145 -8.12 11.51 -13.29
CA VAL A 145 -7.66 10.11 -13.32
C VAL A 145 -6.14 10.07 -13.25
N LEU A 146 -5.44 10.94 -13.98
CA LEU A 146 -3.97 11.05 -13.88
C LEU A 146 -3.51 11.41 -12.45
N ARG A 147 -4.18 12.36 -11.79
CA ARG A 147 -3.92 12.68 -10.38
C ARG A 147 -4.19 11.50 -9.46
N TRP A 148 -5.26 10.74 -9.68
CA TRP A 148 -5.52 9.53 -8.91
C TRP A 148 -4.43 8.47 -9.10
N GLU A 149 -4.01 8.21 -10.35
CA GLU A 149 -2.91 7.29 -10.65
C GLU A 149 -1.59 7.72 -10.00
N LEU A 150 -1.31 9.03 -9.96
CA LEU A 150 -0.13 9.59 -9.29
C LEU A 150 -0.17 9.40 -7.76
N HIS A 151 -1.34 9.61 -7.14
CA HIS A 151 -1.49 9.58 -5.68
C HIS A 151 -1.84 8.21 -5.10
N ARG A 152 -2.31 7.27 -5.93
CA ARG A 152 -2.68 5.92 -5.48
C ARG A 152 -1.49 5.13 -4.92
N PRO A 153 -0.33 5.00 -5.59
CA PRO A 153 0.82 4.30 -5.02
C PRO A 153 1.31 4.84 -3.66
N PRO A 154 1.48 6.17 -3.45
CA PRO A 154 1.88 6.67 -2.14
C PRO A 154 0.79 6.47 -1.07
N ALA A 155 -0.50 6.51 -1.43
CA ALA A 155 -1.57 6.19 -0.49
C ALA A 155 -1.52 4.71 -0.04
N ILE A 156 -1.25 3.76 -0.95
CA ILE A 156 -1.05 2.34 -0.62
C ILE A 156 0.19 2.16 0.27
N ALA A 157 1.28 2.88 -0.01
CA ALA A 157 2.47 2.87 0.82
C ALA A 157 2.20 3.40 2.24
N ALA A 158 1.44 4.48 2.37
CA ALA A 158 1.00 5.02 3.65
C ALA A 158 0.09 4.02 4.40
N PHE A 159 -0.81 3.35 3.67
CA PHE A 159 -1.63 2.29 4.24
C PHE A 159 -0.77 1.16 4.82
N ALA A 160 0.29 0.73 4.13
CA ALA A 160 1.20 -0.29 4.64
C ALA A 160 1.82 0.12 5.99
N VAL A 161 2.27 1.37 6.14
CA VAL A 161 2.80 1.90 7.40
C VAL A 161 1.75 1.78 8.52
N VAL A 162 0.51 2.25 8.27
CA VAL A 162 -0.60 2.17 9.23
C VAL A 162 -0.90 0.71 9.58
N ASN A 163 -0.85 -0.19 8.60
CA ASN A 163 -1.22 -1.58 8.79
C ASN A 163 -0.23 -2.37 9.67
N VAL A 164 1.05 -1.97 9.75
CA VAL A 164 1.99 -2.51 10.75
C VAL A 164 1.52 -2.19 12.16
N PHE A 165 1.12 -0.95 12.40
CA PHE A 165 0.62 -0.54 13.71
C PHE A 165 -0.69 -1.23 14.06
N LEU A 166 -1.58 -1.41 13.09
CA LEU A 166 -2.78 -2.22 13.28
C LEU A 166 -2.43 -3.65 13.70
N GLY A 167 -1.42 -4.27 13.07
CA GLY A 167 -0.93 -5.59 13.45
C GLY A 167 -0.40 -5.64 14.88
N VAL A 168 0.41 -4.65 15.27
CA VAL A 168 0.92 -4.50 16.65
C VAL A 168 -0.23 -4.38 17.65
N LEU A 169 -1.17 -3.47 17.40
CA LEU A 169 -2.30 -3.22 18.29
C LEU A 169 -3.22 -4.44 18.40
N ALA A 170 -3.49 -5.11 17.28
CA ALA A 170 -4.27 -6.34 17.23
C ALA A 170 -3.59 -7.46 18.05
N ALA A 171 -2.27 -7.60 17.96
CA ALA A 171 -1.53 -8.56 18.75
C ALA A 171 -1.65 -8.27 20.25
N ILE A 172 -1.43 -7.02 20.68
CA ILE A 172 -1.57 -6.58 22.08
C ILE A 172 -2.98 -6.82 22.62
N LEU A 173 -4.00 -6.45 21.84
CA LEU A 173 -5.40 -6.60 22.24
C LEU A 173 -5.81 -8.07 22.39
N THR A 174 -5.18 -8.98 21.67
CA THR A 174 -5.54 -10.40 21.66
C THR A 174 -4.71 -11.27 22.61
N LEU A 175 -3.70 -10.74 23.31
CA LEU A 175 -2.77 -11.56 24.12
C LEU A 175 -3.43 -12.51 25.13
N ASP A 176 -4.53 -12.11 25.78
CA ASP A 176 -5.18 -12.97 26.80
C ASP A 176 -6.22 -13.93 26.21
N PHE A 177 -6.42 -13.93 24.88
CA PHE A 177 -7.36 -14.87 24.25
C PHE A 177 -6.75 -16.26 24.12
N SER A 178 -7.59 -17.29 23.97
CA SER A 178 -7.11 -18.63 23.58
C SER A 178 -6.40 -18.58 22.22
N ARG A 179 -5.42 -19.45 21.97
CA ARG A 179 -4.62 -19.43 20.71
C ARG A 179 -5.48 -19.41 19.44
N ARG A 180 -6.59 -20.16 19.41
CA ARG A 180 -7.53 -20.17 18.28
C ARG A 180 -8.24 -18.82 18.12
N ALA A 181 -8.75 -18.25 19.23
CA ALA A 181 -9.40 -16.95 19.23
C ALA A 181 -8.43 -15.82 18.86
N GLN A 182 -7.16 -15.88 19.28
CA GLN A 182 -6.11 -14.94 18.85
C GLN A 182 -5.95 -14.91 17.34
N ARG A 183 -5.78 -16.08 16.72
CA ARG A 183 -5.59 -16.20 15.28
C ARG A 183 -6.80 -15.65 14.52
N ASN A 184 -8.01 -16.06 14.90
CA ASN A 184 -9.22 -15.65 14.22
C ASN A 184 -9.48 -14.15 14.38
N ALA A 185 -9.27 -13.58 15.57
CA ALA A 185 -9.44 -12.15 15.79
C ALA A 185 -8.41 -11.32 15.00
N ARG A 186 -7.14 -11.71 14.99
CA ARG A 186 -6.09 -11.03 14.22
C ARG A 186 -6.36 -11.09 12.72
N LEU A 187 -6.79 -12.25 12.22
CA LEU A 187 -7.15 -12.43 10.82
C LEU A 187 -8.37 -11.59 10.46
N ALA A 188 -9.43 -11.60 11.28
CA ALA A 188 -10.61 -10.78 11.05
C ALA A 188 -10.26 -9.28 11.01
N ILE A 189 -9.46 -8.79 11.96
CA ILE A 189 -9.03 -7.38 12.00
C ILE A 189 -8.22 -7.01 10.75
N GLY A 190 -7.24 -7.84 10.37
CA GLY A 190 -6.37 -7.58 9.22
C GLY A 190 -7.10 -7.68 7.88
N VAL A 191 -7.91 -8.72 7.67
CA VAL A 191 -8.68 -8.94 6.44
C VAL A 191 -9.74 -7.86 6.28
N PHE A 192 -10.51 -7.56 7.33
CA PHE A 192 -11.52 -6.51 7.29
C PHE A 192 -10.88 -5.14 7.02
N GLY A 193 -9.76 -4.83 7.69
CA GLY A 193 -9.00 -3.60 7.47
C GLY A 193 -8.54 -3.43 6.02
N GLY A 194 -7.93 -4.48 5.46
CA GLY A 194 -7.44 -4.46 4.09
C GLY A 194 -8.54 -4.42 3.04
N ILE A 195 -9.56 -5.27 3.15
CA ILE A 195 -10.68 -5.30 2.20
C ILE A 195 -11.41 -3.95 2.21
N ALA A 196 -11.69 -3.39 3.38
CA ALA A 196 -12.38 -2.10 3.46
C ALA A 196 -11.56 -0.96 2.85
N PHE A 197 -10.25 -0.92 3.08
CA PHE A 197 -9.37 0.05 2.43
C PHE A 197 -9.42 -0.05 0.90
N PHE A 198 -9.22 -1.26 0.35
CA PHE A 198 -9.22 -1.45 -1.11
C PHE A 198 -10.61 -1.26 -1.73
N ALA A 199 -11.68 -1.65 -1.05
CA ALA A 199 -13.05 -1.39 -1.49
C ALA A 199 -13.34 0.12 -1.53
N CYS A 200 -12.91 0.87 -0.51
CA CYS A 200 -13.02 2.33 -0.50
C CYS A 200 -12.18 2.96 -1.60
N LEU A 201 -10.95 2.47 -1.84
CA LEU A 201 -10.07 2.97 -2.89
C LEU A 201 -10.65 2.73 -4.29
N ALA A 202 -11.28 1.58 -4.51
CA ALA A 202 -11.99 1.28 -5.75
C ALA A 202 -13.22 2.18 -5.93
N ALA A 203 -14.07 2.29 -4.91
CA ALA A 203 -15.29 3.11 -4.97
C ALA A 203 -15.01 4.63 -5.05
N ALA A 204 -13.87 5.08 -4.52
CA ALA A 204 -13.44 6.47 -4.58
C ALA A 204 -12.67 6.80 -5.87
N SER A 205 -12.43 5.80 -6.73
CA SER A 205 -11.78 6.01 -8.02
C SER A 205 -12.61 6.96 -8.90
N PRO A 206 -11.97 7.96 -9.55
CA PRO A 206 -12.67 8.83 -10.50
C PRO A 206 -13.00 8.12 -11.83
N VAL A 207 -12.53 6.89 -12.04
CA VAL A 207 -12.71 6.13 -13.29
C VAL A 207 -14.17 5.74 -13.52
N GLU A 208 -14.83 5.13 -12.52
CA GLU A 208 -16.21 4.64 -12.68
C GLU A 208 -17.22 5.78 -12.94
N PRO A 209 -17.21 6.90 -12.18
CA PRO A 209 -18.04 8.06 -12.51
C PRO A 209 -17.75 8.58 -13.91
N PHE A 210 -16.48 8.74 -14.27
CA PHE A 210 -16.12 9.23 -15.60
C PHE A 210 -16.69 8.35 -16.73
N VAL A 211 -16.61 7.02 -16.60
CA VAL A 211 -17.16 6.08 -17.59
C VAL A 211 -18.69 6.13 -17.63
N ARG A 212 -19.35 6.35 -16.49
CA ARG A 212 -20.81 6.32 -16.38
C ARG A 212 -21.48 7.59 -16.88
N ASP A 213 -20.99 8.75 -16.47
CA ASP A 213 -21.66 10.05 -16.64
C ASP A 213 -20.71 11.22 -16.92
N GLY A 214 -19.42 10.94 -17.18
CA GLY A 214 -18.42 11.97 -17.47
C GLY A 214 -17.98 12.80 -16.25
N ILE A 215 -18.45 12.48 -15.04
CA ILE A 215 -18.14 13.26 -13.84
C ILE A 215 -16.66 13.09 -13.45
N MET A 216 -15.96 14.22 -13.32
CA MET A 216 -14.58 14.28 -12.87
C MET A 216 -14.47 14.54 -11.35
N ARG A 217 -14.61 13.50 -10.54
CA ARG A 217 -14.33 13.58 -9.10
C ARG A 217 -12.84 13.83 -8.84
N SER A 218 -12.50 14.43 -7.69
CA SER A 218 -11.10 14.71 -7.33
C SER A 218 -10.30 13.41 -7.20
N GLY A 219 -9.29 13.25 -8.07
CA GLY A 219 -8.39 12.09 -8.01
C GLY A 219 -7.53 12.04 -6.75
N VAL A 220 -7.13 13.21 -6.23
CA VAL A 220 -6.36 13.32 -4.99
C VAL A 220 -7.21 12.82 -3.82
N LEU A 221 -8.44 13.31 -3.67
CA LEU A 221 -9.33 12.82 -2.62
C LEU A 221 -9.66 11.34 -2.80
N GLY A 222 -9.87 10.89 -4.04
CA GLY A 222 -10.11 9.48 -4.36
C GLY A 222 -8.98 8.55 -3.91
N ALA A 223 -7.73 9.00 -3.96
CA ALA A 223 -6.58 8.23 -3.52
C ALA A 223 -6.36 8.25 -2.00
N TRP A 224 -6.53 9.41 -1.35
CA TRP A 224 -6.18 9.60 0.07
C TRP A 224 -7.34 9.37 1.05
N ALA A 225 -8.58 9.66 0.67
CA ALA A 225 -9.75 9.48 1.55
C ALA A 225 -9.92 8.04 2.08
N PRO A 226 -9.60 6.97 1.32
CA PRO A 226 -9.66 5.60 1.83
C PRO A 226 -8.82 5.34 3.08
N LEU A 227 -7.76 6.14 3.34
CA LEU A 227 -6.94 6.02 4.55
C LEU A 227 -7.68 6.40 5.83
N VAL A 228 -8.80 7.12 5.74
CA VAL A 228 -9.65 7.42 6.90
C VAL A 228 -10.07 6.11 7.59
N PHE A 229 -10.37 5.07 6.83
CA PHE A 229 -10.82 3.80 7.37
C PHE A 229 -9.77 3.12 8.29
N PRO A 230 -8.55 2.80 7.83
CA PRO A 230 -7.54 2.20 8.69
C PRO A 230 -7.08 3.14 9.83
N LEU A 231 -7.17 4.46 9.66
CA LEU A 231 -6.90 5.41 10.74
C LEU A 231 -7.97 5.36 11.84
N VAL A 232 -9.26 5.30 11.48
CA VAL A 232 -10.36 5.10 12.44
C VAL A 232 -10.20 3.75 13.13
N GLN A 233 -9.87 2.69 12.39
CA GLN A 233 -9.59 1.38 12.96
C GLN A 233 -8.43 1.44 13.97
N ALA A 234 -7.34 2.14 13.64
CA ALA A 234 -6.21 2.33 14.54
C ALA A 234 -6.62 3.09 15.81
N PHE A 235 -7.41 4.15 15.68
CA PHE A 235 -7.93 4.93 16.81
C PHE A 235 -8.75 4.05 17.76
N VAL A 236 -9.67 3.24 17.22
CA VAL A 236 -10.49 2.29 18.00
C VAL A 236 -9.60 1.28 18.72
N LEU A 237 -8.62 0.69 18.04
CA LEU A 237 -7.72 -0.29 18.66
C LEU A 237 -6.84 0.34 19.74
N VAL A 238 -6.31 1.54 19.52
CA VAL A 238 -5.55 2.30 20.54
C VAL A 238 -6.43 2.56 21.77
N TYR A 239 -7.67 3.01 21.56
CA TYR A 239 -8.62 3.24 22.65
C TYR A 239 -8.86 1.97 23.47
N LEU A 240 -9.10 0.83 22.80
CA LEU A 240 -9.33 -0.46 23.46
C LEU A 240 -8.11 -0.95 24.24
N VAL A 241 -6.90 -0.83 23.66
CA VAL A 241 -5.64 -1.19 24.34
C VAL A 241 -5.45 -0.35 25.60
N ARG A 242 -5.57 0.99 25.49
CA ARG A 242 -5.44 1.89 26.65
C ARG A 242 -6.49 1.62 27.73
N ARG A 243 -7.73 1.34 27.34
CA ARG A 243 -8.81 1.00 28.28
C ARG A 243 -8.49 -0.28 29.06
N ARG A 244 -7.92 -1.28 28.39
CA ARG A 244 -7.51 -2.54 29.03
C ARG A 244 -6.36 -2.35 30.01
N GLU A 245 -5.35 -1.57 29.63
CA GLU A 245 -4.22 -1.24 30.50
C GLU A 245 -4.69 -0.58 31.80
N ARG A 246 -5.59 0.42 31.70
CA ARG A 246 -6.20 1.07 32.88
C ARG A 246 -6.93 0.09 33.79
N ARG A 247 -7.71 -0.84 33.22
CA ARG A 247 -8.41 -1.87 34.01
C ARG A 247 -7.45 -2.79 34.76
N ARG A 248 -6.34 -3.21 34.13
CA ARG A 248 -5.32 -4.05 34.77
C ARG A 248 -4.66 -3.37 35.96
N HIS A 249 -4.43 -2.05 35.88
CA HIS A 249 -3.88 -1.27 36.99
C HIS A 249 -4.86 -1.13 38.16
N GLN A 250 -6.17 -1.03 37.89
CA GLN A 250 -7.19 -0.94 38.95
C GLN A 250 -7.41 -2.26 39.70
N THR A 251 -7.25 -3.41 39.03
CA THR A 251 -7.40 -4.74 39.66
C THR A 251 -6.19 -5.21 40.46
N ARG A 252 -5.10 -4.43 40.53
CA ARG A 252 -3.99 -4.65 41.47
C ARG A 252 -4.10 -3.66 42.63
N PRO A 253 -5.02 -3.83 43.60
CA PRO A 253 -4.92 -3.10 44.85
C PRO A 253 -3.60 -3.50 45.52
N GLY A 254 -2.88 -2.51 46.03
CA GLY A 254 -1.55 -2.69 46.61
C GLY A 254 -1.53 -3.84 47.61
N TRP A 255 -0.71 -4.85 47.31
CA TRP A 255 -0.03 -5.60 48.36
C TRP A 255 0.92 -4.63 49.05
N SER A 256 0.36 -3.71 49.85
CA SER A 256 1.10 -2.99 50.86
C SER A 256 1.56 -4.04 51.86
N ILE A 257 2.82 -4.44 51.71
CA ILE A 257 3.75 -4.87 52.73
C ILE A 257 3.18 -4.66 54.16
N ARG A 258 2.45 -5.65 54.69
CA ARG A 258 2.52 -5.96 56.13
C ARG A 258 3.78 -6.82 56.22
N GLY A 259 4.92 -6.30 56.64
CA GLY A 259 5.07 -5.79 58.00
C GLY A 259 5.12 -6.95 59.00
N SER A 260 5.76 -8.08 58.65
CA SER A 260 6.15 -9.10 59.62
C SER A 260 7.56 -8.78 60.12
N ARG A 261 7.65 -7.86 61.09
CA ARG A 261 8.69 -7.93 62.12
C ARG A 261 8.19 -8.90 63.16
N MET A 262 8.82 -10.06 63.26
CA MET A 262 9.09 -10.76 64.50
C MET A 262 10.53 -11.27 64.41
#